data_AF-A0A183ULN6-F1
#
_entry.id   AF-A0A183ULN6-F1
#
_cell.length_a   1.000
_cell.length_b   1.000
_cell.length_c   1.000
_cell.angle_alpha   90.00
_cell.angle_beta   90.00
_cell.angle_gamma   90.00
#
_symmetry.space_group_name_H-M   'P 1'
#
loop_
_entity.id
_entity.type
_entity.pdbx_description
1 polymer ?
#
loop_
_entity_poly.entity_id
_entity_poly.type
_entity_poly.pdbx_seq_one_letter_code
_entity_poly.pdbx_strand_id
1 'polypeptide(L)'
;MSYLFPATIHAINIYHTGYRWYYCIDGRYDFKQLLSSSDFSYKLPYIFAVFGSVVLAVVGHFALKMQGLYVMCSYASIATSGIVLIDEAFEAVLSKIM
;
A
#
# COMPACT_ATOMS: atom_id res chain seq x y z
N MET A 1 -5.57 28.22 -2.60
CA MET A 1 -5.12 26.85 -2.95
C MET A 1 -6.26 25.90 -2.62
N SER A 2 -6.76 25.15 -3.60
CA SER A 2 -7.88 24.23 -3.37
C SER A 2 -7.39 22.99 -2.63
N TYR A 3 -7.94 22.73 -1.44
CA TYR A 3 -7.63 21.55 -0.63
C TYR A 3 -8.23 20.24 -1.17
N LEU A 4 -9.07 20.34 -2.21
CA LEU A 4 -9.74 19.19 -2.84
C LEU A 4 -8.76 18.17 -3.39
N PHE A 5 -7.73 18.59 -4.11
CA PHE A 5 -6.76 17.66 -4.69
C PHE A 5 -5.96 16.86 -3.63
N PRO A 6 -5.36 17.50 -2.60
CA PRO A 6 -4.77 16.79 -1.48
C PRO A 6 -5.75 15.84 -0.77
N ALA A 7 -6.97 16.33 -0.48
CA ALA A 7 -7.98 15.54 0.22
C ALA A 7 -8.38 14.29 -0.59
N THR A 8 -8.54 14.42 -1.91
CA THR A 8 -8.85 13.29 -2.80
C THR A 8 -7.73 12.25 -2.82
N ILE A 9 -6.46 12.66 -2.91
CA ILE A 9 -5.33 11.71 -2.86
C ILE A 9 -5.33 10.92 -1.55
N HIS A 10 -5.53 11.59 -0.42
CA HIS A 10 -5.57 10.92 0.88
C HIS A 10 -6.81 10.01 1.03
N ALA A 11 -7.97 10.44 0.54
CA ALA A 11 -9.17 9.61 0.53
C ALA A 11 -8.97 8.32 -0.30
N ILE A 12 -8.33 8.43 -1.47
CA ILE A 12 -7.98 7.26 -2.29
C ILE A 12 -6.99 6.36 -1.53
N ASN A 13 -5.99 6.94 -0.84
CA ASN A 13 -5.01 6.16 -0.09
C ASN A 13 -5.66 5.39 1.08
N ILE A 14 -6.58 6.04 1.80
CA ILE A 14 -7.35 5.41 2.88
C ILE A 14 -8.25 4.31 2.33
N TYR A 15 -8.99 4.59 1.25
CA TYR A 15 -9.85 3.59 0.60
C TYR A 15 -9.03 2.38 0.15
N HIS A 16 -7.91 2.60 -0.52
CA HIS A 16 -7.05 1.54 -1.01
C HIS A 16 -6.47 0.70 0.13
N THR A 17 -6.00 1.35 1.21
CA THR A 17 -5.47 0.68 2.40
C THR A 17 -6.56 -0.14 3.11
N GLY A 18 -7.76 0.43 3.28
CA GLY A 18 -8.89 -0.26 3.90
C GLY A 18 -9.40 -1.43 3.06
N TYR A 19 -9.46 -1.25 1.74
CA TYR A 19 -9.78 -2.33 0.79
C TYR A 19 -8.76 -3.46 0.94
N ARG A 20 -7.45 -3.17 0.91
CA ARG A 20 -6.42 -4.20 1.14
C ARG A 20 -6.61 -4.91 2.46
N TRP A 21 -6.80 -4.17 3.56
CA TRP A 21 -6.95 -4.77 4.88
C TRP A 21 -8.15 -5.71 4.97
N TYR A 22 -9.29 -5.34 4.35
CA TYR A 22 -10.47 -6.20 4.27
C TYR A 22 -10.18 -7.56 3.61
N TYR A 23 -9.47 -7.56 2.48
CA TYR A 23 -9.13 -8.81 1.77
C TYR A 23 -7.94 -9.56 2.39
N CYS A 24 -7.08 -8.86 3.14
CA CYS A 24 -6.05 -9.49 3.96
C CYS A 24 -6.69 -10.30 5.09
N ILE A 25 -7.71 -9.76 5.76
CA ILE A 25 -8.51 -10.46 6.78
C ILE A 25 -9.25 -11.65 6.17
N ASP A 26 -9.79 -11.51 4.96
CA ASP A 26 -10.46 -12.59 4.23
C ASP A 26 -9.48 -13.65 3.66
N GLY A 27 -8.17 -13.50 3.88
CA GLY A 27 -7.13 -14.42 3.41
C GLY A 27 -6.96 -14.44 1.88
N ARG A 28 -7.53 -13.48 1.16
CA ARG A 28 -7.52 -13.40 -0.30
C ARG A 28 -6.37 -12.59 -0.87
N TYR A 29 -5.82 -11.61 -0.15
CA TYR A 29 -4.62 -10.90 -0.58
C TYR A 29 -3.46 -11.24 0.33
N ASP A 30 -2.64 -12.19 -0.12
CA ASP A 30 -1.42 -12.60 0.54
C ASP A 30 -0.29 -12.58 -0.50
N PHE A 31 0.89 -12.13 -0.09
CA PHE A 31 2.11 -12.09 -0.90
C PHE A 31 2.48 -13.50 -1.42
N LYS A 32 2.00 -14.55 -0.73
CA LYS A 32 2.06 -15.95 -1.18
C LYS A 32 1.26 -16.20 -2.45
N GLN A 33 0.04 -15.65 -2.58
CA GLN A 33 -0.77 -15.83 -3.79
C GLN A 33 -0.16 -15.12 -4.99
N LEU A 34 0.45 -13.95 -4.75
CA LEU A 34 1.27 -13.26 -5.74
C LEU A 34 2.44 -14.14 -6.21
N LEU A 35 3.09 -14.87 -5.32
CA LEU A 35 4.23 -15.73 -5.67
C LEU A 35 3.80 -17.07 -6.28
N SER A 36 2.63 -17.60 -5.94
CA SER A 36 2.16 -18.93 -6.39
C SER A 36 1.52 -18.93 -7.78
N SER A 37 0.88 -17.83 -8.19
CA SER A 37 0.16 -17.76 -9.47
C SER A 37 1.11 -17.55 -10.65
N SER A 38 0.97 -18.28 -11.76
CA SER A 38 1.75 -18.04 -12.99
C SER A 38 1.15 -16.96 -13.88
N ASP A 39 -0.17 -16.75 -13.79
CA ASP A 39 -0.91 -15.86 -14.67
C ASP A 39 -0.79 -14.39 -14.27
N PHE A 40 -0.24 -13.60 -15.18
CA PHE A 40 -0.02 -12.17 -14.96
C PHE A 40 -1.30 -11.37 -14.73
N SER A 41 -2.39 -11.71 -15.43
CA SER A 41 -3.70 -11.07 -15.25
C SER A 41 -4.25 -11.28 -13.84
N TYR A 42 -3.95 -12.43 -13.23
CA TYR A 42 -4.32 -12.70 -11.84
C TYR A 42 -3.35 -12.04 -10.87
N LYS A 43 -2.06 -11.86 -11.21
CA LYS A 43 -1.06 -11.19 -10.36
C LYS A 43 -1.23 -9.67 -10.26
N LEU A 44 -1.67 -9.02 -11.33
CA LEU A 44 -1.74 -7.55 -11.40
C LEU A 44 -2.50 -6.92 -10.21
N PRO A 45 -3.73 -7.39 -9.86
CA PRO A 45 -4.47 -6.87 -8.73
C PRO A 45 -3.74 -7.05 -7.39
N TYR A 46 -2.97 -8.13 -7.23
CA TYR A 46 -2.18 -8.37 -6.01
C TYR A 46 -1.00 -7.42 -5.92
N ILE A 47 -0.29 -7.17 -7.02
CA ILE A 47 0.80 -6.19 -7.07
C ILE A 47 0.25 -4.81 -6.69
N PHE A 48 -0.91 -4.44 -7.26
CA PHE A 48 -1.54 -3.17 -6.91
C PHE A 48 -2.00 -3.12 -5.46
N ALA A 49 -2.55 -4.20 -4.90
CA ALA A 49 -2.96 -4.22 -3.50
C ALA A 49 -1.75 -4.07 -2.55
N VAL A 50 -0.70 -4.86 -2.78
CA VAL A 50 0.50 -4.92 -1.94
C VAL A 50 1.32 -3.63 -2.02
N PHE A 51 1.63 -3.17 -3.22
CA PHE A 51 2.53 -2.03 -3.43
C PHE A 51 1.78 -0.70 -3.54
N GLY A 52 0.47 -0.73 -3.82
CA GLY A 52 -0.31 0.47 -4.12
C GLY A 52 -0.30 1.50 -3.02
N SER A 53 -0.40 1.10 -1.75
CA SER A 53 -0.35 2.03 -0.61
C SER A 53 0.98 2.79 -0.51
N VAL A 54 2.10 2.11 -0.77
CA VAL A 54 3.43 2.74 -0.76
C VAL A 54 3.58 3.69 -1.94
N VAL A 55 3.20 3.24 -3.14
CA VAL A 55 3.25 4.07 -4.35
C VAL A 55 2.36 5.30 -4.18
N LEU A 56 1.15 5.16 -3.66
CA LEU A 56 0.25 6.30 -3.43
C LEU A 56 0.78 7.26 -2.36
N ALA A 57 1.39 6.74 -1.29
CA ALA A 57 2.01 7.57 -0.25
C ALA A 57 3.18 8.39 -0.79
N VAL A 58 4.04 7.78 -1.62
CA VAL A 58 5.17 8.45 -2.29
C VAL A 58 4.67 9.48 -3.31
N VAL A 59 3.72 9.11 -4.16
CA VAL A 59 3.11 10.04 -5.13
C VAL A 59 2.45 11.21 -4.40
N GLY A 60 1.72 10.95 -3.32
CA GLY A 60 1.10 11.97 -2.48
C GLY A 60 2.14 12.94 -1.90
N HIS A 61 3.26 12.44 -1.39
CA HIS A 61 4.35 13.27 -0.85
C HIS A 61 4.91 14.25 -1.88
N PHE A 62 5.19 13.77 -3.11
CA PHE A 62 5.78 14.62 -4.15
C PHE A 62 4.75 15.51 -4.86
N ALA A 63 3.52 15.05 -5.02
CA ALA A 63 2.45 15.81 -5.65
C ALA A 63 1.95 16.97 -4.78
N LEU A 64 2.08 16.85 -3.45
CA LEU A 64 1.54 17.81 -2.49
C LEU A 64 2.68 18.57 -1.82
N LYS A 65 3.02 19.74 -2.39
CA LYS A 65 3.96 20.70 -1.75
C LYS A 65 3.27 21.44 -0.61
N MET A 66 3.08 20.76 0.52
CA MET A 66 2.56 21.32 1.76
C MET A 66 3.66 21.32 2.84
N GLN A 67 3.69 22.35 3.68
CA GLN A 67 4.72 22.54 4.73
C GLN A 67 4.18 22.18 6.12
N GLY A 68 5.08 22.03 7.08
CA GLY A 68 4.75 21.82 8.50
C GLY A 68 4.32 20.39 8.81
N LEU A 69 3.27 20.23 9.64
CA LEU A 69 2.80 18.93 10.13
C LEU A 69 2.51 17.92 9.00
N TYR A 70 2.06 18.43 7.85
CA TYR A 70 1.80 17.61 6.67
C TYR A 70 3.01 16.79 6.22
N VAL A 71 4.20 17.39 6.21
CA VAL A 71 5.44 16.73 5.78
C VAL A 71 5.76 15.56 6.70
N MET A 72 5.61 15.75 8.01
CA MET A 72 5.83 14.69 9.00
C MET A 72 4.81 13.56 8.84
N CYS A 73 3.53 13.88 8.68
CA CYS A 73 2.48 12.87 8.43
C CYS A 73 2.71 12.12 7.12
N SER A 74 3.22 12.78 6.09
CA SER A 74 3.53 12.17 4.80
C SER A 74 4.70 11.18 4.92
N TYR A 75 5.78 11.53 5.62
CA TYR A 75 6.87 10.59 5.91
C TYR A 75 6.39 9.41 6.78
N ALA A 76 5.55 9.65 7.78
CA ALA A 76 4.95 8.59 8.59
C ALA A 76 4.09 7.64 7.75
N SER A 77 3.32 8.17 6.78
CA SER A 77 2.52 7.37 5.84
C SER A 77 3.39 6.49 4.94
N ILE A 78 4.51 7.02 4.42
CA ILE A 78 5.48 6.23 3.64
C ILE A 78 6.12 5.15 4.52
N ALA A 79 6.57 5.50 5.72
CA ALA A 79 7.22 4.56 6.63
C ALA A 79 6.27 3.42 7.05
N THR A 80 5.05 3.75 7.45
CA THR A 80 4.04 2.75 7.86
C THR A 80 3.67 1.83 6.71
N SER A 81 3.38 2.37 5.52
CA SER A 81 3.10 1.54 4.33
C SER A 81 4.28 0.65 3.94
N GLY A 82 5.52 1.13 4.09
CA GLY A 82 6.73 0.35 3.87
C GLY A 82 6.91 -0.79 4.88
N ILE A 83 6.64 -0.55 6.17
CA ILE A 83 6.70 -1.58 7.22
C ILE A 83 5.76 -2.74 6.90
N VAL A 84 4.51 -2.46 6.50
CA VAL A 84 3.58 -3.56 6.19
C VAL A 84 4.04 -4.36 4.97
N LEU A 85 4.69 -3.72 4.00
CA LEU A 85 5.25 -4.41 2.84
C LEU A 85 6.43 -5.33 3.23
N ILE A 86 7.27 -4.89 4.17
CA ILE A 86 8.36 -5.71 4.73
C ILE A 86 7.80 -6.90 5.50
N ASP A 87 6.75 -6.68 6.30
CA ASP A 87 6.08 -7.72 7.09
C ASP A 87 5.47 -8.80 6.18
N GLU A 88 4.71 -8.40 5.15
CA GLU A 88 4.16 -9.32 4.14
C GLU A 88 5.25 -10.11 3.39
N ALA A 89 6.36 -9.44 3.04
CA ALA A 89 7.49 -10.12 2.40
C ALA A 89 8.15 -11.14 3.34
N PHE A 90 8.27 -10.81 4.63
CA PHE A 90 8.82 -11.70 5.65
C PHE A 90 7.93 -12.93 5.87
N GLU A 91 6.62 -12.76 6.01
CA GLU A 91 5.66 -13.87 6.14
C GLU A 91 5.69 -14.80 4.92
N ALA A 92 5.80 -14.25 3.71
CA ALA A 92 5.91 -15.04 2.50
C ALA A 92 7.20 -15.88 2.46
N VAL A 93 8.34 -15.30 2.83
CA VAL A 93 9.62 -16.03 2.92
C VAL A 93 9.55 -17.12 3.99
N LEU A 94 9.05 -16.80 5.18
CA LEU A 94 8.94 -17.76 6.29
C LEU A 94 8.06 -18.96 5.89
N SER A 95 6.94 -18.71 5.22
CA SER A 95 6.02 -19.77 4.77
C SER A 95 6.58 -20.72 3.71
N LYS A 96 7.70 -20.35 3.08
CA LYS A 96 8.37 -21.20 2.09
C LYS A 96 9.47 -22.06 2.72
N ILE A 97 9.91 -21.70 3.93
CA ILE A 97 10.99 -22.36 4.66
C ILE A 97 10.43 -23.39 5.68
N MET A 98 9.28 -23.09 6.29
CA MET A 98 8.50 -24.02 7.13
C MET A 98 7.65 -24.98 6.31
#